data_AF-A0A1Q8VIP4-F1
#
_entry.id   AF-A0A1Q8VIP4-F1
#
_cell.length_a   1.000
_cell.length_b   1.000
_cell.length_c   1.000
_cell.angle_alpha   90.00
_cell.angle_beta   90.00
_cell.angle_gamma   90.00
#
_symmetry.space_group_name_H-M   'P 1'
#
loop_
_entity.id
_entity.type
_entity.pdbx_description
1 polymer ?
#
loop_
_entity_poly.entity_id
_entity_poly.type
_entity_poly.pdbx_seq_one_letter_code
_entity_poly.pdbx_strand_id
1 'polypeptide(L)' 'MQRLTFEQHLLLMEAVNRFTNEVRDRVAAGETYLQDTLTTLEAIENTIAAGTIHIEPAPHATTAGPTDTQSGEAA' A
#
# COMPACT_ATOMS: atom_id res chain seq x y z
N MET A 1 -10.55 -11.06 -1.11
CA MET A 1 -9.15 -10.73 -0.74
C MET A 1 -8.22 -11.19 -1.83
N GLN A 2 -7.35 -10.31 -2.31
CA GLN A 2 -6.23 -10.68 -3.19
C GLN A 2 -4.98 -10.89 -2.34
N ARG A 3 -4.18 -11.91 -2.65
CA ARG A 3 -2.87 -12.14 -2.03
C ARG A 3 -1.81 -11.62 -2.97
N LEU A 4 -0.76 -11.00 -2.42
CA LEU A 4 0.38 -10.54 -3.21
C LEU A 4 1.01 -11.71 -3.97
N THR A 5 1.42 -11.45 -5.22
CA THR A 5 2.27 -12.40 -5.94
C THR A 5 3.65 -12.44 -5.29
N PHE A 6 4.44 -13.48 -5.59
CA PHE A 6 5.80 -13.61 -5.07
C PHE A 6 6.68 -12.40 -5.43
N GLU A 7 6.60 -11.91 -6.67
CA GLU A 7 7.37 -10.74 -7.10
C GLU A 7 6.92 -9.46 -6.40
N GLN A 8 5.61 -9.24 -6.26
CA GLN A 8 5.09 -8.08 -5.52
C GLN A 8 5.49 -8.13 -4.05
N HIS A 9 5.51 -9.33 -3.45
CA HIS A 9 5.97 -9.54 -2.10
C HIS A 9 7.46 -9.19 -1.92
N LEU A 10 8.32 -9.64 -2.84
CA LEU A 10 9.73 -9.30 -2.82
C LEU A 10 9.98 -7.79 -3.01
N LEU A 11 9.28 -7.17 -3.97
CA LEU A 11 9.39 -5.73 -4.19
C LEU A 11 8.98 -4.92 -2.96
N LEU A 12 7.90 -5.33 -2.29
CA LEU A 12 7.45 -4.70 -1.06
C LEU A 12 8.47 -4.88 0.08
N MET A 13 8.99 -6.10 0.24
CA MET A 13 10.01 -6.40 1.26
C MET A 13 11.27 -5.55 1.06
N GLU A 14 11.75 -5.43 -0.17
CA GLU A 14 12.94 -4.62 -0.50
C GLU A 14 12.67 -3.12 -0.27
N ALA A 15 11.51 -2.61 -0.69
CA ALA A 15 11.16 -1.21 -0.52
C ALA A 15 11.07 -0.82 0.96
N VAL A 16 10.44 -1.66 1.79
CA VAL A 16 10.33 -1.41 3.23
C VAL A 16 11.70 -1.51 3.88
N ASN A 17 12.50 -2.55 3.59
CA ASN A 17 13.86 -2.69 4.13
C ASN A 17 14.74 -1.47 3.85
N ARG A 18 14.70 -0.95 2.61
CA ARG A 18 15.44 0.26 2.26
C ARG A 18 14.97 1.47 3.07
N PHE A 19 13.66 1.67 3.19
CA PHE A 19 13.11 2.80 3.92
C PHE A 19 13.41 2.73 5.42
N THR A 20 13.29 1.55 6.04
CA THR A 20 13.65 1.32 7.45
C THR A 20 15.11 1.67 7.70
N ASN A 21 16.03 1.26 6.82
CA ASN A 21 17.44 1.59 6.96
C ASN A 21 17.69 3.10 6.86
N GLU A 22 17.05 3.80 5.93
CA GLU A 22 17.16 5.27 5.84
C GLU A 22 16.64 5.96 7.12
N VAL A 23 15.52 5.49 7.69
CA VAL A 23 14.98 6.03 8.93
C VAL A 23 15.89 5.72 10.13
N ARG A 24 16.47 4.51 10.17
CA ARG A 24 17.43 4.10 11.21
C ARG A 24 18.67 4.98 11.20
N ASP A 25 19.21 5.31 10.02
CA ASP A 25 20.35 6.20 9.89
C ASP A 25 20.04 7.61 10.41
N ARG A 26 18.85 8.14 10.14
CA ARG A 26 18.40 9.45 10.66
C ARG A 26 18.21 9.44 12.16
N VAL A 27 17.63 8.39 12.71
CA VAL A 27 17.52 8.18 14.16
C VAL A 27 18.91 8.14 14.80
N ALA A 28 19.86 7.44 14.19
CA ALA A 28 21.26 7.39 14.65
C ALA A 28 21.97 8.75 14.55
N ALA A 29 21.59 9.59 13.58
CA ALA A 29 22.04 10.98 13.45
C ALA A 29 21.40 11.94 14.48
N GLY A 30 20.48 11.46 15.32
CA GLY A 30 19.87 12.22 16.41
C GLY A 30 18.45 12.72 16.15
N GLU A 31 17.82 12.33 15.03
CA GLU A 31 16.40 12.62 14.74
C GLU A 31 15.48 11.70 15.58
N THR A 32 15.47 11.88 16.90
CA THR A 32 14.77 11.01 17.85
C THR A 32 13.25 10.99 17.67
N TYR A 33 12.66 12.01 17.05
CA TYR A 33 11.23 12.04 16.72
C TYR A 33 10.83 10.94 15.71
N LEU A 34 11.80 10.36 14.99
CA LEU A 34 11.59 9.25 14.06
C LEU A 34 11.59 7.87 14.74
N GLN A 35 11.86 7.77 16.04
CA GLN A 35 11.89 6.48 16.76
C GLN A 35 10.56 5.71 16.66
N ASP A 36 9.43 6.42 16.78
CA ASP A 36 8.10 5.82 16.64
C ASP A 36 7.85 5.35 15.20
N THR A 37 8.40 6.09 14.22
CA THR A 37 8.34 5.70 12.80
C THR A 37 9.19 4.45 12.56
N LEU A 38 10.41 4.40 13.09
CA LEU A 38 11.29 3.23 12.99
C LEU A 38 10.64 1.98 13.59
N THR A 39 10.05 2.11 14.79
CA THR A 39 9.34 1.02 15.46
C THR A 39 8.18 0.50 14.61
N THR A 40 7.43 1.42 13.98
CA THR A 40 6.32 1.06 13.08
C THR A 40 6.83 0.31 11.84
N LEU A 41 7.95 0.74 11.26
CA LEU A 41 8.54 0.10 10.09
C LEU A 41 9.04 -1.31 10.39
N GLU A 42 9.70 -1.51 11.53
CA GLU A 42 10.14 -2.83 11.99
C GLU A 42 8.94 -3.78 12.21
N ALA A 43 7.81 -3.28 12.70
CA ALA A 43 6.58 -4.05 12.80
C ALA A 43 6.00 -4.44 11.43
N ILE A 44 6.07 -3.53 10.45
CA ILE A 44 5.66 -3.80 9.06
C ILE A 44 6.56 -4.85 8.42
N GLU A 45 7.88 -4.77 8.59
CA GLU A 45 8.83 -5.78 8.10
C GLU A 45 8.51 -7.17 8.64
N ASN A 46 8.24 -7.27 9.94
CA ASN A 46 7.83 -8.53 10.57
C ASN A 46 6.52 -9.07 9.98
N THR A 47 5.56 -8.18 9.67
CA THR A 47 4.29 -8.55 9.04
C THR A 47 4.49 -9.04 7.61
N ILE A 48 5.38 -8.40 6.85
CA ILE A 48 5.77 -8.85 5.51
C ILE A 48 6.44 -10.22 5.62
N ALA A 49 7.45 -10.38 6.48
CA ALA A 49 8.18 -11.64 6.64
C ALA A 49 7.28 -12.82 7.05
N ALA A 50 6.20 -12.57 7.79
CA ALA A 50 5.21 -13.59 8.14
C ALA A 50 4.38 -14.09 6.94
N GLY A 51 4.39 -13.38 5.81
CA GLY A 51 3.74 -13.81 4.56
C GLY A 51 2.20 -13.75 4.59
N THR A 52 1.63 -12.99 5.53
CA THR A 52 0.19 -12.87 5.82
C THR A 52 -0.47 -11.64 5.19
N ILE A 53 0.21 -10.96 4.25
CA ILE A 53 -0.33 -9.74 3.64
C ILE A 53 -1.47 -10.07 2.68
N HIS A 54 -2.64 -9.55 3.02
CA HIS A 54 -3.85 -9.58 2.20
C HIS A 54 -4.18 -8.16 1.75
N ILE A 55 -4.41 -7.97 0.46
CA ILE A 55 -4.87 -6.70 -0.09
C ILE A 55 -6.36 -6.83 -0.38
N GLU A 56 -7.13 -5.96 0.26
CA GLU A 56 -8.52 -5.74 -0.11
C GLU A 56 -8.57 -4.75 -1.28
N PRO A 57 -9.19 -5.12 -2.42
CA PRO A 57 -9.40 -4.18 -3.50
C PRO A 57 -10.22 -3.01 -2.97
N ALA A 58 -9.76 -1.78 -3.24
CA ALA A 58 -10.57 -0.61 -2.95
C ALA A 58 -11.92 -0.75 -3.69
N PRO A 59 -13.05 -0.36 -3.07
CA PRO A 59 -14.34 -0.42 -3.74
C PRO A 59 -14.27 0.42 -5.01
N HIS A 60 -14.50 -0.23 -6.16
CA HIS A 60 -14.63 0.49 -7.41
C HIS A 60 -15.82 1.44 -7.25
N ALA A 61 -15.56 2.75 -7.29
CA ALA A 61 -16.62 3.70 -7.55
C ALA A 61 -17.13 3.39 -8.96
N THR A 62 -18.20 2.61 -9.05
CA THR A 62 -18.99 2.50 -10.28
C THR A 62 -19.51 3.92 -10.55
N THR A 63 -18.78 4.67 -11.36
CA THR A 63 -19.33 5.84 -12.04
C THR A 63 -20.45 5.30 -12.93
N ALA A 64 -21.66 5.24 -12.39
CA ALA A 64 -22.86 5.15 -13.21
C ALA A 64 -22.85 6.39 -14.10
N GLY A 65 -22.40 6.24 -15.34
CA GLY A 65 -22.54 7.27 -16.35
C GLY A 65 -24.02 7.63 -16.49
N PRO A 66 -24.35 8.89 -16.77
CA PRO A 66 -25.74 9.30 -16.92
C PRO A 66 -26.33 8.51 -18.09
N THR A 67 -27.48 7.89 -17.86
CA THR A 67 -28.35 7.38 -18.93
C THR A 67 -28.68 8.54 -19.86
N ASP A 68 -28.09 8.55 -21.04
CA ASP A 68 -28.53 9.39 -22.15
C ASP A 68 -29.97 8.99 -22.50
N THR A 69 -30.92 9.83 -22.08
CA THR A 69 -32.30 9.80 -22.54
C THR A 69 -32.31 10.14 -24.02
N GLN A 70 -32.38 9.11 -24.88
CA GLN A 70 -32.57 9.26 -26.31
C GLN A 70 -33.98 9.82 -26.59
N SER A 71 -34.09 11.15 -26.70
CA SER A 71 -35.17 11.80 -27.44
C SER A 71 -34.81 11.76 -28.93
N GLY A 72 -35.58 10.98 -29.70
CA GLY A 72 -35.41 10.84 -31.14
C GLY A 72 -36.72 10.39 -31.79
N GLU A 73 -37.47 11.38 -32.23
CA GLU A 73 -38.69 11.36 -33.05
C GLU A 73 -38.48 10.65 -34.41
N ALA A 74 -39.40 9.78 -34.82
CA ALA A 74 -39.86 9.57 -36.21
C ALA A 74 -40.82 8.37 -36.34
N ALA A 75 -42.09 8.64 -36.67
CA ALA A 75 -42.86 8.03 -37.77
C ALA A 75 -44.25 8.69 -37.86
#